data_AF-A0A932NE95-F1
#
_entry.id   AF-A0A932NE95-F1
#
_cell.length_a   1.000
_cell.length_b   1.000
_cell.length_c   1.000
_cell.angle_alpha   90.00
_cell.angle_beta   90.00
_cell.angle_gamma   90.00
#
_symmetry.space_group_name_H-M   'P 1'
#
loop_
_entity.id
_entity.type
_entity.pdbx_description
1 polymer ?
#
loop_
_entity_poly.entity_id
_entity_poly.type
_entity_poly.pdbx_seq_one_letter_code
_entity_poly.pdbx_strand_id
1 'polypeptide(L)'
;MNTSQKAAGIGALLQGLSFVIVLVLIFAVLPGFGFQGPNDFADPAKALPFIASQSLLAFRLFAGDILFAVFLILTVMGLYERLQTHSPALVRLATAAGLITTASILANGTIGSSLFQLARLYPQNREVVETAFLTLTLVSSNGAGILTGGIFAYGWWAVLVSWVALRAGTFPKVLNYLGILFGLAGIGAILIQPLGFLGVFVGLVWCLWLGVVLLRA
;
A
#
# COMPACT_ATOMS: atom_id res chain seq x y z
N MET A 1 -23.70 -14.69 1.48
CA MET A 1 -22.73 -13.60 1.24
C MET A 1 -23.40 -12.45 0.53
N ASN A 2 -23.40 -11.24 1.09
CA ASN A 2 -23.87 -10.05 0.37
C ASN A 2 -22.79 -9.61 -0.65
N THR A 3 -23.18 -8.85 -1.67
CA THR A 3 -22.27 -8.43 -2.77
C THR A 3 -21.06 -7.63 -2.25
N SER A 4 -21.26 -6.82 -1.21
CA SER A 4 -20.22 -5.98 -0.61
C SER A 4 -19.13 -6.79 0.10
N GLN A 5 -19.51 -7.81 0.88
CA GLN A 5 -18.53 -8.69 1.52
C GLN A 5 -17.71 -9.48 0.50
N LYS A 6 -18.33 -9.92 -0.60
CA LYS A 6 -17.62 -10.58 -1.71
C LYS A 6 -16.58 -9.63 -2.31
N ALA A 7 -16.96 -8.39 -2.59
CA ALA A 7 -16.06 -7.37 -3.12
C ALA A 7 -14.90 -7.09 -2.17
N ALA A 8 -15.16 -6.98 -0.86
CA ALA A 8 -14.13 -6.77 0.15
C ALA A 8 -13.14 -7.94 0.25
N GLY A 9 -13.64 -9.18 0.16
CA GLY A 9 -12.80 -10.37 0.14
C GLY A 9 -11.89 -10.43 -1.08
N ILE A 10 -12.42 -10.13 -2.27
CA ILE A 10 -11.63 -10.02 -3.51
C ILE A 10 -10.59 -8.89 -3.38
N GLY A 11 -11.00 -7.71 -2.88
CA GLY A 11 -10.09 -6.59 -2.66
C GLY A 11 -8.94 -6.94 -1.72
N ALA A 12 -9.20 -7.67 -0.64
CA ALA A 12 -8.16 -8.08 0.31
C ALA A 12 -7.20 -9.09 -0.31
N LEU A 13 -7.69 -10.05 -1.10
CA LEU A 13 -6.84 -10.98 -1.84
C LEU A 13 -5.94 -10.26 -2.85
N LEU A 14 -6.49 -9.29 -3.60
CA LEU A 14 -5.74 -8.52 -4.59
C LEU A 14 -4.69 -7.61 -3.94
N GLN A 15 -4.94 -7.08 -2.75
CA GLN A 15 -3.91 -6.40 -1.94
C GLN A 15 -2.80 -7.36 -1.53
N GLY A 16 -3.15 -8.55 -1.04
CA GLY A 16 -2.16 -9.58 -0.69
C GLY A 16 -1.30 -10.00 -1.88
N LEU A 17 -1.92 -10.21 -3.05
CA LEU A 17 -1.20 -10.48 -4.30
C LEU A 17 -0.32 -9.30 -4.72
N SER A 18 -0.78 -8.07 -4.49
CA SER A 18 0.01 -6.88 -4.76
C SER A 18 1.29 -6.87 -3.90
N PHE A 19 1.22 -7.22 -2.62
CA PHE A 19 2.41 -7.36 -1.77
C PHE A 19 3.36 -8.45 -2.29
N VAL A 20 2.85 -9.61 -2.69
CA VAL A 20 3.67 -10.68 -3.30
C VAL A 20 4.43 -10.15 -4.52
N ILE A 21 3.74 -9.46 -5.43
CA ILE A 21 4.35 -8.92 -6.65
C ILE A 21 5.47 -7.94 -6.30
N VAL A 22 5.26 -7.02 -5.35
CA VAL A 22 6.28 -6.04 -4.95
C VAL A 22 7.50 -6.73 -4.32
N LEU A 23 7.29 -7.73 -3.46
CA LEU A 23 8.39 -8.48 -2.87
C LEU A 23 9.20 -9.23 -3.94
N VAL A 24 8.53 -9.88 -4.90
CA VAL A 24 9.21 -10.55 -6.02
C VAL A 24 10.00 -9.55 -6.85
N LEU A 25 9.43 -8.38 -7.15
CA LEU A 25 10.12 -7.34 -7.90
C LEU A 25 11.38 -6.87 -7.15
N ILE A 26 11.26 -6.54 -5.87
CA ILE A 26 12.38 -6.04 -5.04
C ILE A 26 13.48 -7.07 -4.88
N PHE A 27 13.15 -8.32 -4.57
CA PHE A 27 14.15 -9.32 -4.18
C PHE A 27 14.66 -10.20 -5.34
N ALA A 28 13.86 -10.40 -6.40
CA ALA A 28 14.22 -11.32 -7.48
C ALA A 28 14.49 -10.62 -8.82
N VAL A 29 13.76 -9.54 -9.14
CA VAL A 29 13.83 -8.93 -10.48
C VAL A 29 14.79 -7.74 -10.52
N LEU A 30 14.63 -6.80 -9.59
CA LEU A 30 15.37 -5.54 -9.54
C LEU A 30 16.90 -5.70 -9.41
N PRO A 31 17.45 -6.69 -8.68
CA PRO A 31 18.89 -6.95 -8.66
C PRO A 31 19.48 -7.21 -10.05
N GLY A 32 18.72 -7.85 -10.95
CA GLY A 32 19.13 -8.09 -12.35
C GLY A 32 19.27 -6.80 -13.18
N PHE A 33 18.66 -5.70 -12.72
CA PHE A 33 18.79 -4.36 -13.31
C PHE A 33 19.76 -3.45 -12.52
N GLY A 34 20.51 -4.03 -11.58
CA GLY A 34 21.49 -3.31 -10.77
C GLY A 34 20.89 -2.55 -9.58
N PHE A 35 19.61 -2.70 -9.28
CA PHE A 35 18.98 -2.14 -8.07
C PHE A 35 19.24 -3.07 -6.89
N GLN A 36 20.05 -2.63 -5.94
CA GLN A 36 20.41 -3.35 -4.73
C GLN A 36 19.54 -2.98 -3.52
N GLY A 37 18.86 -1.83 -3.58
CA GLY A 37 17.93 -1.45 -2.51
C GLY A 37 17.07 -0.23 -2.84
N PRO A 38 16.20 0.18 -1.90
CA PRO A 38 15.29 1.30 -2.10
C PRO A 38 15.98 2.63 -2.45
N ASN A 39 17.20 2.85 -1.93
CA ASN A 39 17.96 4.08 -2.17
C ASN A 39 18.34 4.27 -3.64
N ASP A 40 18.42 3.20 -4.43
CA ASP A 40 18.69 3.29 -5.86
C ASP A 40 17.57 3.97 -6.64
N PHE A 41 16.34 3.98 -6.10
CA PHE A 41 15.21 4.70 -6.68
C PHE A 41 15.21 6.19 -6.37
N ALA A 42 16.11 6.66 -5.50
CA ALA A 42 16.32 8.09 -5.27
C ALA A 42 17.28 8.72 -6.29
N ASP A 43 18.04 7.91 -7.04
CA ASP A 43 18.95 8.38 -8.07
C ASP A 43 18.21 8.55 -9.42
N PRO A 44 17.99 9.78 -9.92
CA PRO A 44 17.31 10.00 -11.19
C PRO A 44 18.08 9.42 -12.38
N ALA A 45 19.42 9.37 -12.33
CA ALA A 45 20.24 8.83 -13.40
C ALA A 45 20.07 7.31 -13.57
N LYS A 46 19.57 6.64 -12.53
CA LYS A 46 19.26 5.20 -12.53
C LYS A 46 17.77 4.94 -12.73
N ALA A 47 16.91 5.67 -12.02
CA ALA A 47 15.46 5.48 -12.04
C ALA A 47 14.84 5.87 -13.38
N LEU A 48 15.19 7.03 -13.96
CA LEU A 48 14.54 7.53 -15.19
C LEU A 48 14.83 6.65 -16.41
N PRO A 49 16.08 6.18 -16.67
CA PRO A 49 16.32 5.23 -17.75
C PRO A 49 15.62 3.88 -17.55
N PHE A 50 15.52 3.41 -16.31
CA PHE A 50 14.75 2.19 -16.00
C PHE A 50 13.26 2.38 -16.32
N ILE A 51 12.66 3.52 -15.93
CA ILE A 51 11.26 3.84 -16.23
C ILE A 51 11.01 3.91 -17.75
N ALA A 52 11.95 4.51 -18.50
CA ALA A 52 11.85 4.61 -19.95
C ALA A 52 11.92 3.24 -20.65
N SER A 53 12.80 2.34 -20.17
CA SER A 53 13.08 1.06 -20.83
C SER A 53 12.21 -0.11 -20.35
N GLN A 54 11.76 -0.10 -19.10
CA GLN A 54 11.02 -1.18 -18.45
C GLN A 54 9.62 -0.73 -18.02
N SER A 55 8.84 -0.22 -18.97
CA SER A 55 7.57 0.48 -18.69
C SER A 55 6.56 -0.32 -17.87
N LEU A 56 6.46 -1.64 -18.07
CA LEU A 56 5.56 -2.51 -17.30
C LEU A 56 6.03 -2.68 -15.84
N LEU A 57 7.32 -2.90 -15.62
CA LEU A 57 7.90 -3.03 -14.27
C LEU A 57 7.82 -1.70 -13.53
N ALA A 58 8.15 -0.61 -14.22
CA ALA A 58 8.00 0.75 -13.71
C ALA A 58 6.54 1.07 -13.37
N PHE A 59 5.58 0.64 -14.21
CA PHE A 59 4.16 0.88 -13.92
C PHE A 59 3.79 0.20 -12.61
N ARG A 60 4.20 -1.05 -12.43
CA ARG A 60 3.91 -1.77 -11.20
C ARG A 60 4.54 -1.12 -9.97
N LEU A 61 5.76 -0.58 -10.07
CA LEU A 61 6.48 0.02 -8.94
C LEU A 61 6.00 1.42 -8.58
N PHE A 62 5.66 2.25 -9.57
CA PHE A 62 5.36 3.68 -9.35
C PHE A 62 3.88 4.02 -9.47
N ALA A 63 3.16 3.43 -10.42
CA ALA A 63 1.75 3.71 -10.67
C ALA A 63 0.80 2.60 -10.16
N GLY A 64 1.35 1.44 -9.76
CA GLY A 64 0.59 0.29 -9.28
C GLY A 64 -0.22 0.55 -8.02
N ASP A 65 0.14 1.58 -7.25
CA ASP A 65 -0.60 2.04 -6.08
C ASP A 65 -2.02 2.48 -6.42
N ILE A 66 -2.30 2.93 -7.65
CA ILE A 66 -3.66 3.23 -8.11
C ILE A 66 -4.54 1.97 -8.00
N LEU A 67 -4.03 0.81 -8.43
CA LEU A 67 -4.76 -0.45 -8.33
C LEU A 67 -4.90 -0.88 -6.88
N PHE A 68 -3.83 -0.74 -6.08
CA PHE A 68 -3.88 -1.07 -4.66
C PHE A 68 -4.95 -0.25 -3.93
N ALA A 69 -5.07 1.05 -4.20
CA ALA A 69 -6.09 1.91 -3.62
C ALA A 69 -7.52 1.46 -4.00
N VAL A 70 -7.75 1.06 -5.26
CA VAL A 70 -9.03 0.48 -5.69
C VAL A 70 -9.34 -0.83 -4.97
N PHE A 71 -8.34 -1.66 -4.69
CA PHE A 71 -8.58 -2.88 -3.92
C PHE A 71 -8.87 -2.58 -2.45
N LEU A 72 -8.18 -1.58 -1.90
CA LEU A 72 -8.34 -1.15 -0.51
C LEU A 72 -9.72 -0.55 -0.25
N ILE A 73 -10.24 0.31 -1.15
CA ILE A 73 -11.57 0.91 -0.95
C ILE A 73 -12.66 -0.15 -0.83
N LEU A 74 -12.58 -1.22 -1.63
CA LEU A 74 -13.52 -2.34 -1.56
C LEU A 74 -13.46 -3.04 -0.20
N THR A 75 -12.25 -3.31 0.29
CA THR A 75 -12.05 -3.95 1.60
C THR A 75 -12.51 -3.07 2.74
N VAL A 76 -12.20 -1.77 2.70
CA VAL A 76 -12.63 -0.79 3.73
C VAL A 76 -14.15 -0.76 3.82
N MET A 77 -14.85 -0.63 2.69
CA MET A 77 -16.30 -0.50 2.68
C MET A 77 -17.02 -1.79 3.09
N GLY A 78 -16.56 -2.97 2.65
CA GLY A 78 -17.19 -4.21 3.09
C GLY A 78 -16.89 -4.56 4.55
N LEU A 79 -15.74 -4.14 5.10
CA LEU A 79 -15.50 -4.24 6.54
C LEU A 79 -16.36 -3.28 7.36
N TYR A 80 -16.61 -2.07 6.85
CA TYR A 80 -17.56 -1.14 7.46
C TYR A 80 -18.94 -1.80 7.59
N GLU A 81 -19.49 -2.31 6.47
CA GLU A 81 -20.80 -2.97 6.48
C GLU A 81 -20.85 -4.17 7.42
N ARG A 82 -19.78 -4.97 7.48
CA ARG A 82 -19.72 -6.18 8.31
C ARG A 82 -19.59 -5.86 9.80
N LEU A 83 -18.87 -4.80 10.17
CA LEU A 83 -18.50 -4.55 11.57
C LEU A 83 -19.31 -3.43 12.23
N GLN A 84 -19.99 -2.56 11.47
CA GLN A 84 -20.64 -1.34 11.99
C GLN A 84 -21.64 -1.61 13.13
N THR A 85 -22.32 -2.75 13.14
CA THR A 85 -23.32 -3.10 14.16
C THR A 85 -22.69 -3.47 15.51
N HIS A 86 -21.41 -3.86 15.53
CA HIS A 86 -20.71 -4.29 16.75
C HIS A 86 -20.10 -3.12 17.52
N SER A 87 -19.56 -2.12 16.82
CA SER A 87 -19.02 -0.91 17.44
C SER A 87 -19.06 0.28 16.48
N PRO A 88 -20.21 0.97 16.35
CA PRO A 88 -20.40 2.00 15.33
C PRO A 88 -19.35 3.11 15.35
N ALA A 89 -18.98 3.59 16.55
CA ALA A 89 -18.01 4.67 16.69
C ALA A 89 -16.60 4.25 16.23
N LEU A 90 -16.11 3.09 16.68
CA LEU A 90 -14.77 2.62 16.31
C LEU A 90 -14.69 2.23 14.84
N VAL A 91 -15.74 1.63 14.28
CA VAL A 91 -15.77 1.24 12.86
C VAL A 91 -15.84 2.47 11.96
N ARG A 92 -16.56 3.54 12.35
CA ARG A 92 -16.52 4.82 11.63
C ARG A 92 -15.12 5.43 11.63
N LEU A 93 -14.43 5.43 12.78
CA LEU A 93 -13.06 5.92 12.87
C LEU A 93 -12.10 5.09 12.01
N ALA A 94 -12.22 3.77 12.08
CA ALA A 94 -11.43 2.86 11.24
C ALA A 94 -11.66 3.17 9.76
N THR A 95 -12.92 3.30 9.35
CA THR A 95 -13.29 3.59 7.95
C THR A 95 -12.73 4.92 7.48
N ALA A 96 -12.79 5.97 8.31
CA ALA A 96 -12.16 7.25 8.00
C ALA A 96 -10.65 7.09 7.76
N ALA A 97 -9.94 6.36 8.64
CA ALA A 97 -8.51 6.08 8.47
C ALA A 97 -8.22 5.27 7.18
N GLY A 98 -9.07 4.28 6.86
CA GLY A 98 -8.97 3.49 5.64
C GLY A 98 -9.20 4.31 4.36
N LEU A 99 -10.13 5.26 4.38
CA LEU A 99 -10.37 6.17 3.26
C LEU A 99 -9.25 7.19 3.08
N ILE A 100 -8.69 7.72 4.19
CA ILE A 100 -7.49 8.58 4.14
C ILE A 100 -6.33 7.81 3.48
N THR A 101 -6.09 6.58 3.93
CA THR A 101 -5.08 5.70 3.35
C THR A 101 -5.30 5.50 1.86
N THR A 102 -6.52 5.18 1.47
CA THR A 102 -6.90 4.96 0.07
C THR A 102 -6.58 6.19 -0.79
N ALA A 103 -6.96 7.37 -0.32
CA ALA A 103 -6.68 8.63 -1.02
C ALA A 103 -5.18 8.91 -1.12
N SER A 104 -4.42 8.69 -0.04
CA SER A 104 -2.96 8.88 -0.02
C SER A 104 -2.24 7.94 -0.98
N ILE A 105 -2.60 6.65 -1.00
CA ILE A 105 -2.01 5.66 -1.91
C ILE A 105 -2.38 5.98 -3.36
N LEU A 106 -3.64 6.35 -3.62
CA LEU A 106 -4.07 6.75 -4.95
C LEU A 106 -3.28 7.97 -5.46
N ALA A 107 -3.13 9.00 -4.62
CA ALA A 107 -2.35 10.19 -4.94
C ALA A 107 -0.86 9.86 -5.14
N ASN A 108 -0.31 8.92 -4.37
CA ASN A 108 1.06 8.46 -4.59
C ASN A 108 1.22 7.81 -5.98
N GLY A 109 0.29 6.93 -6.34
CA GLY A 109 0.29 6.26 -7.64
C GLY A 109 0.12 7.23 -8.82
N THR A 110 -0.68 8.28 -8.68
CA THR A 110 -0.81 9.31 -9.72
C THR A 110 0.45 10.15 -9.85
N ILE A 111 1.13 10.51 -8.74
CA ILE A 111 2.44 11.15 -8.80
C ILE A 111 3.46 10.24 -9.50
N GLY A 112 3.48 8.95 -9.16
CA GLY A 112 4.33 7.95 -9.80
C GLY A 112 4.09 7.82 -11.30
N SER A 113 2.85 8.01 -11.78
CA SER A 113 2.53 8.01 -13.20
C SER A 113 3.15 9.19 -13.97
N SER A 114 3.37 10.33 -13.30
CA SER A 114 4.04 11.50 -13.89
C SER A 114 5.53 11.24 -14.17
N LEU A 115 6.15 10.27 -13.49
CA LEU A 115 7.56 9.92 -13.70
C LEU A 115 7.83 9.37 -15.11
N PHE A 116 6.82 8.81 -15.77
CA PHE A 116 6.94 8.37 -17.17
C PHE A 116 7.15 9.53 -18.14
N GLN A 117 6.51 10.67 -17.87
CA GLN A 117 6.73 11.88 -18.67
C GLN A 117 8.13 12.42 -18.43
N LEU A 118 8.59 12.46 -17.17
CA LEU A 118 9.96 12.85 -16.84
C LEU A 118 10.99 11.95 -17.52
N ALA A 119 10.77 10.63 -17.52
CA ALA A 119 11.67 9.68 -18.19
C ALA A 119 11.79 9.94 -19.70
N ARG A 120 10.71 10.38 -20.38
CA ARG A 120 10.74 10.76 -21.80
C ARG A 120 11.47 12.07 -22.07
N LEU A 121 11.39 13.02 -21.14
CA LEU A 121 12.03 14.34 -21.25
C LEU A 121 13.51 14.30 -20.83
N TYR A 122 13.92 13.26 -20.09
CA TYR A 122 15.28 13.15 -19.53
C TYR A 122 16.42 13.31 -20.56
N PRO A 123 16.34 12.76 -21.79
CA PRO A 123 17.38 12.97 -22.80
C PRO A 123 17.48 14.41 -23.32
N GLN A 124 16.43 15.22 -23.13
CA GLN A 124 16.30 16.55 -23.74
C GLN A 124 16.81 17.65 -22.80
N ASN A 125 16.53 17.53 -21.49
CA ASN A 125 16.96 18.51 -20.49
C ASN A 125 17.14 17.84 -19.12
N ARG A 126 18.35 17.34 -18.84
CA ARG A 126 18.63 16.54 -17.64
C ARG A 126 18.44 17.33 -16.36
N GLU A 127 19.01 18.53 -16.27
CA GLU A 127 19.02 19.33 -15.03
C GLU A 127 17.59 19.65 -14.54
N VAL A 128 16.74 20.12 -15.45
CA VAL A 128 15.34 20.44 -15.12
C VAL A 128 14.57 19.18 -14.73
N VAL A 129 14.79 18.07 -15.43
CA VAL A 129 14.09 16.81 -15.16
C VAL A 129 14.54 16.17 -13.84
N GLU A 130 15.83 16.21 -13.51
CA GLU A 130 16.36 15.69 -12.23
C GLU A 130 15.80 16.48 -11.05
N THR A 131 15.74 17.81 -11.17
CA THR A 131 15.13 18.67 -10.16
C THR A 131 13.64 18.34 -9.97
N ALA A 132 12.90 18.18 -11.06
CA ALA A 132 11.49 17.80 -11.02
C ALA A 132 11.29 16.40 -10.42
N PHE A 133 12.14 15.45 -10.78
CA PHE A 133 12.12 14.09 -10.24
C PHE A 133 12.33 14.09 -8.73
N LEU A 134 13.36 14.77 -8.23
CA LEU A 134 13.64 14.88 -6.79
C LEU A 134 12.48 15.53 -6.05
N THR A 135 11.89 16.60 -6.62
CA THR A 135 10.73 17.28 -6.03
C THR A 135 9.53 16.34 -5.90
N LEU A 136 9.17 15.62 -6.96
CA LEU A 136 8.05 14.65 -6.90
C LEU A 136 8.35 13.49 -5.96
N THR A 137 9.60 13.04 -5.92
CA THR A 137 10.06 11.93 -5.09
C THR A 137 10.02 12.29 -3.59
N LEU A 138 10.28 13.55 -3.25
CA LEU A 138 10.14 14.08 -1.88
C LEU A 138 8.69 14.14 -1.41
N VAL A 139 7.76 14.52 -2.29
CA VAL A 139 6.33 14.63 -1.98
C VAL A 139 5.63 13.26 -1.94
N SER A 140 6.14 12.27 -2.68
CA SER A 140 5.57 10.93 -2.82
C SER A 140 6.05 9.94 -1.74
N SER A 141 6.90 8.97 -2.12
CA SER A 141 7.18 7.75 -1.35
C SER A 141 8.63 7.60 -0.86
N ASN A 142 9.62 8.19 -1.53
CA ASN A 142 11.02 8.06 -1.08
C ASN A 142 11.44 9.21 -0.14
N GLY A 143 10.76 10.36 -0.19
CA GLY A 143 10.69 11.28 0.94
C GLY A 143 9.54 10.84 1.85
N ALA A 144 9.59 11.19 3.14
CA ALA A 144 8.51 10.92 4.11
C ALA A 144 7.21 11.71 3.83
N GLY A 145 6.73 11.68 2.59
CA GLY A 145 5.63 12.45 2.05
C GLY A 145 4.29 11.73 2.16
N ILE A 146 3.46 11.85 1.12
CA ILE A 146 2.05 11.45 1.16
C ILE A 146 1.85 9.96 1.47
N LEU A 147 2.73 9.09 0.97
CA LEU A 147 2.61 7.65 1.21
C LEU A 147 2.88 7.30 2.68
N THR A 148 3.81 8.01 3.34
CA THR A 148 4.12 7.77 4.75
C THR A 148 2.92 8.09 5.64
N GLY A 149 2.25 9.22 5.38
CA GLY A 149 0.97 9.56 6.04
C GLY A 149 -0.12 8.52 5.75
N GLY A 150 -0.17 8.01 4.52
CA GLY A 150 -1.07 6.92 4.13
C GLY A 150 -0.82 5.63 4.91
N ILE A 151 0.44 5.19 5.04
CA ILE A 151 0.83 3.99 5.80
C ILE A 151 0.48 4.14 7.29
N PHE A 152 0.70 5.33 7.86
CA PHE A 152 0.33 5.62 9.24
C PHE A 152 -1.19 5.49 9.46
N ALA A 153 -2.00 6.09 8.58
CA ALA A 153 -3.45 5.93 8.61
C ALA A 153 -3.89 4.48 8.37
N TYR A 154 -3.16 3.75 7.53
CA TYR A 154 -3.43 2.34 7.23
C TYR A 154 -3.22 1.48 8.47
N GLY A 155 -2.17 1.81 9.23
CA GLY A 155 -1.87 1.17 10.49
C GLY A 155 -3.02 1.32 11.49
N TRP A 156 -3.54 2.54 11.64
CA TRP A 156 -4.73 2.80 12.47
C TRP A 156 -5.96 2.05 12.01
N TRP A 157 -6.23 2.05 10.70
CA TRP A 157 -7.32 1.26 10.14
C TRP A 157 -7.20 -0.22 10.52
N ALA A 158 -6.04 -0.83 10.29
CA ALA A 158 -5.78 -2.24 10.57
C ALA A 158 -5.93 -2.58 12.06
N VAL A 159 -5.39 -1.76 12.97
CA VAL A 159 -5.56 -1.93 14.42
C VAL A 159 -7.04 -1.89 14.78
N LEU A 160 -7.76 -0.86 14.34
CA LEU A 160 -9.15 -0.63 14.76
C LEU A 160 -10.10 -1.71 14.23
N VAL A 161 -10.02 -2.08 12.95
CA VAL A 161 -10.89 -3.14 12.39
C VAL A 161 -10.61 -4.49 13.06
N SER A 162 -9.34 -4.80 13.29
CA SER A 162 -8.93 -6.06 13.93
C SER A 162 -9.33 -6.10 15.41
N TRP A 163 -9.25 -4.96 16.11
CA TRP A 163 -9.70 -4.84 17.49
C TRP A 163 -11.20 -5.04 17.63
N VAL A 164 -12.00 -4.39 16.78
CA VAL A 164 -13.46 -4.56 16.78
C VAL A 164 -13.83 -6.00 16.45
N ALA A 165 -13.21 -6.59 15.44
CA ALA A 165 -13.48 -7.97 15.05
C ALA A 165 -13.05 -8.99 16.13
N LEU A 166 -11.96 -8.72 16.85
CA LEU A 166 -11.51 -9.54 17.98
C LEU A 166 -12.53 -9.50 19.12
N ARG A 167 -13.04 -8.32 19.46
CA ARG A 167 -14.07 -8.15 20.51
C ARG A 167 -15.41 -8.78 20.13
N ALA A 168 -15.78 -8.68 18.85
CA ALA A 168 -17.03 -9.22 18.35
C ALA A 168 -16.98 -10.73 18.05
N GLY A 169 -15.79 -11.34 18.03
CA GLY A 169 -15.62 -12.76 17.70
C GLY A 169 -15.97 -13.10 16.24
N THR A 170 -15.96 -12.11 15.33
CA THR A 170 -16.42 -12.27 13.94
C THR A 170 -15.39 -12.92 13.01
N PHE A 171 -14.12 -12.94 13.42
CA PHE A 171 -12.98 -13.50 12.69
C PHE A 171 -12.11 -14.35 13.63
N PRO A 172 -11.27 -15.27 13.08
CA PRO A 172 -10.30 -16.02 13.87
C PRO A 172 -9.41 -15.11 14.72
N LYS A 173 -9.20 -15.46 15.99
CA LYS A 173 -8.40 -14.63 16.93
C LYS A 173 -7.00 -14.34 16.38
N VAL A 174 -6.33 -15.34 15.81
CA VAL A 174 -4.98 -15.21 15.23
C VAL A 174 -4.96 -14.19 14.10
N LEU A 175 -5.98 -14.19 13.22
CA LEU A 175 -6.10 -13.22 12.14
C LEU A 175 -6.18 -11.78 12.69
N ASN A 176 -6.96 -11.57 13.76
CA ASN A 176 -7.06 -10.25 14.37
C ASN A 176 -5.77 -9.80 15.05
N TYR A 177 -5.05 -10.72 15.73
CA TYR A 177 -3.73 -10.38 16.29
C TYR A 177 -2.71 -10.03 15.20
N LEU A 178 -2.73 -10.74 14.07
CA LEU A 178 -1.92 -10.38 12.90
C LEU A 178 -2.26 -8.99 12.37
N GLY A 179 -3.55 -8.64 12.32
CA GLY A 179 -3.98 -7.31 11.88
C GLY A 179 -3.60 -6.18 12.84
N ILE A 180 -3.60 -6.46 14.15
CA ILE A 180 -3.08 -5.53 15.15
C ILE A 180 -1.56 -5.37 14.98
N LEU A 181 -0.81 -6.47 14.84
CA LEU A 181 0.64 -6.41 14.61
C LEU A 181 0.98 -5.64 13.33
N PHE A 182 0.27 -5.93 12.24
CA PHE A 182 0.38 -5.20 10.99
C PHE A 182 0.13 -3.71 11.19
N GLY A 183 -0.95 -3.37 11.89
CA GLY A 183 -1.30 -1.99 12.13
C GLY A 183 -0.30 -1.23 12.98
N LEU A 184 0.23 -1.86 14.04
CA LEU A 184 1.28 -1.30 14.88
C LEU A 184 2.59 -1.11 14.11
N ALA A 185 2.95 -2.04 13.22
CA ALA A 185 4.11 -1.88 12.34
C ALA A 185 3.94 -0.67 11.41
N GLY A 186 2.75 -0.46 10.82
CA GLY A 186 2.45 0.71 10.00
C GLY A 186 2.51 2.04 10.76
N ILE A 187 1.96 2.08 11.97
CA ILE A 187 2.03 3.27 12.85
C ILE A 187 3.49 3.56 13.23
N GLY A 188 4.26 2.53 13.60
CA GLY A 188 5.65 2.67 14.01
C GLY A 188 6.61 2.98 12.86
N ALA A 189 6.24 2.67 11.61
CA ALA A 189 7.08 2.88 10.44
C ALA A 189 7.49 4.35 10.21
N ILE A 190 6.70 5.30 10.72
CA ILE A 190 7.03 6.73 10.66
C ILE A 190 8.26 7.10 11.51
N LEU A 191 8.52 6.34 12.58
CA LEU A 191 9.64 6.58 13.51
C LEU A 191 10.79 5.60 13.25
N ILE A 192 10.47 4.36 12.87
CA ILE A 192 11.42 3.27 12.76
C ILE A 192 11.27 2.66 11.37
N GLN A 193 12.07 3.12 10.42
CA GLN A 193 12.01 2.72 9.01
C GLN A 193 11.98 1.19 8.79
N PRO A 194 12.76 0.36 9.53
CA PRO A 194 12.68 -1.10 9.40
C PRO A 194 11.28 -1.71 9.65
N LEU A 195 10.42 -1.05 10.44
CA LEU A 195 9.05 -1.52 10.67
C LEU A 195 8.18 -1.47 9.41
N GLY A 196 8.51 -0.61 8.43
CA GLY A 196 7.85 -0.61 7.14
C GLY A 196 7.96 -1.96 6.42
N PHE A 197 9.15 -2.57 6.43
CA PHE A 197 9.36 -3.90 5.84
C PHE A 197 8.58 -4.98 6.59
N LEU A 198 8.59 -4.95 7.92
CA LEU A 198 7.78 -5.85 8.74
C LEU A 198 6.30 -5.73 8.37
N GLY A 199 5.81 -4.49 8.20
CA GLY A 199 4.45 -4.20 7.77
C GLY A 199 4.09 -4.88 6.45
N VAL A 200 4.98 -4.89 5.46
CA VAL A 200 4.74 -5.56 4.17
C VAL A 200 4.57 -7.08 4.33
N PHE A 201 5.46 -7.74 5.08
CA PHE A 201 5.38 -9.20 5.28
C PHE A 201 4.16 -9.60 6.10
N VAL A 202 3.87 -8.91 7.20
CA VAL A 202 2.70 -9.20 8.04
C VAL A 202 1.41 -8.85 7.30
N GLY A 203 1.39 -7.71 6.60
CA GLY A 203 0.25 -7.24 5.80
C GLY A 203 -0.09 -8.20 4.66
N LEU A 204 0.90 -8.80 4.00
CA LEU A 204 0.69 -9.85 3.00
C LEU A 204 -0.11 -11.01 3.57
N VAL A 205 0.37 -11.59 4.67
CA VAL A 205 -0.28 -12.76 5.29
C VAL A 205 -1.68 -12.39 5.77
N TRP A 206 -1.81 -11.22 6.40
CA TRP A 206 -3.08 -10.73 6.90
C TRP A 206 -4.10 -10.48 5.78
N CYS A 207 -3.73 -9.78 4.71
CA CYS A 207 -4.64 -9.48 3.59
C CYS A 207 -5.11 -10.75 2.88
N LEU A 208 -4.21 -11.70 2.59
CA LEU A 208 -4.58 -12.96 1.97
C LEU A 208 -5.55 -13.76 2.86
N TRP A 209 -5.24 -13.88 4.14
CA TRP A 209 -6.09 -14.65 5.06
C TRP A 209 -7.43 -13.96 5.30
N LEU A 210 -7.45 -12.63 5.49
CA LEU A 210 -8.68 -11.84 5.59
C LEU A 210 -9.56 -12.04 4.35
N GLY A 211 -8.97 -11.97 3.15
CA GLY A 211 -9.69 -12.21 1.90
C GLY A 211 -10.35 -13.58 1.85
N VAL A 212 -9.62 -14.64 2.23
CA VAL A 212 -10.20 -16.00 2.32
C VAL A 212 -11.33 -16.07 3.35
N VAL A 213 -11.17 -15.46 4.53
CA VAL A 213 -12.21 -15.46 5.57
C VAL A 213 -13.47 -14.73 5.11
N LEU A 214 -13.33 -13.58 4.46
CA LEU A 214 -14.45 -12.81 3.93
C LEU A 214 -15.19 -13.55 2.82
N LEU A 215 -14.51 -14.34 1.99
CA LEU A 215 -15.13 -15.13 0.92
C LEU A 215 -15.77 -16.45 1.37
N ARG A 216 -15.45 -16.91 2.58
CA ARG A 216 -16.01 -18.15 3.15
C ARG A 216 -17.18 -17.92 4.11
N ALA A 217 -17.40 -16.69 4.56
CA ALA A 217 -18.46 -16.31 5.49
C ALA A 217 -19.77 -15.96 4.78
#